data_AF-A0A6L6FEF7-F1
#
_entry.id   AF-A0A6L6FEF7-F1
#
_cell.length_a   1.000
_cell.length_b   1.000
_cell.length_c   1.000
_cell.angle_alpha   90.00
_cell.angle_beta   90.00
_cell.angle_gamma   90.00
#
_symmetry.space_group_name_H-M   'P 1'
#
loop_
_entity.id
_entity.type
_entity.pdbx_description
1 polymer ?
#
loop_
_entity_poly.entity_id
_entity_poly.type
_entity_poly.pdbx_seq_one_letter_code
_entity_poly.pdbx_strand_id
1 'polypeptide(L)' 'MRNEAEVFMSALTTLKLCWAIHKSNDAVRKCAGVLKRKFILPHAVDTMRTIELSENPMVVIVVAEWDIQEK' A
#
# COMPACT_ATOMS: atom_id res chain seq x y z
N MET A 1 -3.01 11.77 -17.89
CA MET A 1 -3.24 10.77 -16.82
C MET A 1 -2.40 11.22 -15.64
N ARG A 2 -2.96 11.33 -14.41
CA ARG A 2 -2.10 11.43 -13.22
C ARG A 2 -1.16 10.23 -13.27
N ASN A 3 0.14 10.45 -13.04
CA ASN A 3 1.14 9.39 -13.13
C ASN A 3 0.69 8.24 -12.20
N GLU A 4 0.48 7.05 -12.75
CA GLU A 4 -0.06 5.91 -11.97
C GLU A 4 0.85 5.56 -10.80
N ALA A 5 2.17 5.78 -10.96
CA ALA A 5 3.15 5.67 -9.88
C ALA A 5 2.88 6.68 -8.74
N GLU A 6 2.46 7.91 -9.04
CA GLU A 6 2.09 8.90 -8.01
C GLU A 6 0.84 8.46 -7.25
N VAL A 7 -0.17 7.92 -7.95
CA VAL A 7 -1.39 7.42 -7.31
C VAL A 7 -1.06 6.23 -6.39
N PHE A 8 -0.17 5.34 -6.83
CA PHE A 8 0.26 4.20 -6.05
C PHE A 8 1.11 4.61 -4.83
N MET A 9 2.09 5.50 -5.00
CA MET A 9 2.86 6.09 -3.90
C MET A 9 1.99 6.84 -2.88
N SER A 10 0.96 7.54 -3.35
CA SER A 10 -0.03 8.21 -2.49
C SER A 10 -0.81 7.20 -1.64
N ALA A 11 -1.17 6.05 -2.20
CA ALA A 11 -1.80 4.98 -1.44
C ALA A 11 -0.87 4.35 -0.41
N LEU A 12 0.40 4.09 -0.75
CA LEU A 12 1.40 3.62 0.21
C LEU A 12 1.61 4.62 1.36
N THR A 13 1.67 5.92 1.05
CA THR A 13 1.73 6.99 2.06
C THR A 13 0.50 6.99 2.97
N THR A 14 -0.69 6.80 2.39
CA THR A 14 -1.95 6.71 3.16
C THR A 14 -1.92 5.55 4.15
N LEU A 15 -1.34 4.41 3.77
CA LEU A 15 -1.19 3.26 4.66
C LEU A 15 -0.19 3.53 5.80
N LYS A 16 0.93 4.21 5.52
CA LYS A 16 1.87 4.66 6.57
C LYS A 16 1.21 5.61 7.56
N LEU A 17 0.34 6.50 7.10
CA LEU A 17 -0.47 7.37 7.96
C LEU A 17 -1.49 6.58 8.78
N CYS A 18 -2.18 5.61 8.17
CA CYS A 18 -3.09 4.68 8.87
C CYS A 18 -2.35 3.96 10.02
N TRP A 19 -1.12 3.49 9.78
CA TRP A 19 -0.28 2.94 10.84
C TRP A 19 0.13 3.98 11.88
N ALA A 20 0.55 5.18 11.47
CA ALA A 20 1.03 6.20 12.39
C ALA A 20 -0.05 6.65 13.38
N ILE A 21 -1.31 6.73 12.93
CA ILE A 21 -2.47 7.12 13.74
C ILE A 21 -2.90 5.97 14.67
N HIS A 22 -3.04 4.76 14.13
CA HIS A 22 -3.64 3.64 14.89
C HIS A 22 -2.62 2.75 15.60
N LYS A 23 -1.33 2.85 15.25
CA LYS A 23 -0.23 1.99 15.73
C LYS A 23 -0.56 0.50 15.65
N SER A 24 -1.27 0.09 14.60
CA SER A 24 -1.84 -1.26 14.46
C SER A 24 -1.67 -1.81 13.05
N ASN A 25 -1.10 -3.01 12.95
CA ASN A 25 -0.98 -3.73 11.69
C ASN A 25 -2.35 -4.14 11.14
N ASP A 26 -3.30 -4.51 12.00
CA ASP A 26 -4.65 -4.86 11.60
C ASP A 26 -5.39 -3.68 10.94
N ALA A 27 -5.19 -2.46 11.47
CA ALA A 27 -5.73 -1.25 10.86
C ALA A 27 -5.18 -1.04 9.44
N VAL A 28 -3.87 -1.21 9.27
CA VAL A 28 -3.21 -1.10 7.95
C VAL A 28 -3.74 -2.15 6.97
N ARG A 29 -3.91 -3.40 7.40
CA ARG A 29 -4.45 -4.48 6.56
C ARG A 29 -5.85 -4.14 6.06
N LYS A 30 -6.72 -3.64 6.95
CA LYS A 30 -8.07 -3.18 6.60
C LYS A 30 -8.03 -1.98 5.65
N CYS A 31 -7.18 -0.98 5.92
CA CYS A 31 -6.94 0.17 5.04
C CYS A 31 -6.51 -0.29 3.64
N ALA A 32 -5.62 -1.28 3.52
CA ALA A 32 -5.16 -1.83 2.25
C ALA A 32 -6.28 -2.53 1.48
N GLY A 33 -7.12 -3.32 2.15
CA GLY A 33 -8.28 -3.96 1.52
C GLY A 33 -9.27 -2.96 0.92
N VAL A 34 -9.44 -1.79 1.55
CA VAL A 34 -10.25 -0.69 1.01
C VAL A 34 -9.57 -0.03 -0.20
N LEU A 35 -8.27 0.26 -0.10
CA LEU A 35 -7.51 0.92 -1.18
C LEU A 35 -7.34 0.03 -2.41
N LYS A 36 -7.20 -1.29 -2.24
CA LYS A 36 -7.09 -2.28 -3.33
C LYS A 36 -8.17 -2.10 -4.40
N ARG A 37 -9.40 -1.77 -3.98
CA ARG A 37 -10.56 -1.58 -4.88
C ARG A 37 -10.43 -0.36 -5.80
N LYS A 38 -9.47 0.53 -5.56
CA LYS A 38 -9.20 1.73 -6.38
C LYS A 38 -8.22 1.46 -7.52
N PHE A 39 -7.59 0.29 -7.55
CA PHE A 39 -6.59 -0.05 -8.56
C PHE A 39 -7.14 -1.06 -9.56
N ILE A 40 -6.76 -0.88 -10.82
CA ILE A 40 -7.06 -1.80 -11.93
C ILE A 40 -5.79 -2.54 -12.37
N LEU A 41 -4.62 -1.92 -12.19
CA LEU A 41 -3.33 -2.51 -12.57
C LEU A 41 -3.00 -3.70 -11.67
N PRO A 42 -2.61 -4.86 -12.25
CA PRO A 42 -2.27 -6.06 -11.50
C PRO A 42 -1.24 -5.81 -10.40
N HIS A 43 -0.14 -5.09 -10.72
CA HIS A 43 0.93 -4.84 -9.74
C HIS A 43 0.43 -4.14 -8.46
N ALA A 44 -0.43 -3.13 -8.61
CA ALA A 44 -0.92 -2.34 -7.49
C ALA A 44 -1.95 -3.15 -6.68
N VAL A 45 -2.79 -3.91 -7.37
CA VAL A 45 -3.76 -4.83 -6.73
C VAL A 45 -3.03 -5.90 -5.94
N ASP A 46 -2.00 -6.52 -6.50
CA ASP A 46 -1.22 -7.59 -5.87
C ASP A 46 -0.43 -7.07 -4.67
N THR A 47 0.15 -5.88 -4.78
CA THR A 47 0.84 -5.25 -3.64
C THR A 47 -0.14 -4.96 -2.51
N MET A 48 -1.29 -4.35 -2.80
CA MET A 48 -2.31 -4.07 -1.79
C MET A 48 -2.85 -5.35 -1.14
N ARG A 49 -3.01 -6.42 -1.92
CA ARG A 49 -3.38 -7.75 -1.40
C ARG A 49 -2.30 -8.34 -0.51
N THR A 50 -1.03 -8.17 -0.85
CA THR A 50 0.10 -8.63 -0.04
C THR A 50 0.14 -7.89 1.30
N ILE A 51 -0.08 -6.58 1.29
CA ILE A 51 -0.19 -5.76 2.51
C ILE A 51 -1.38 -6.23 3.35
N GLU A 52 -2.55 -6.48 2.75
CA GLU A 52 -3.77 -6.94 3.43
C GLU A 52 -3.61 -8.29 4.13
N LEU A 53 -2.76 -9.18 3.60
CA LEU A 53 -2.56 -10.54 4.12
C LEU A 53 -1.33 -10.68 5.02
N SER A 54 -0.42 -9.70 5.04
CA SER A 54 0.84 -9.76 5.79
C SER A 54 0.65 -9.58 7.30
N GLU A 55 1.43 -10.32 8.09
CA GLU A 55 1.58 -10.10 9.53
C GLU A 55 2.32 -8.79 9.84
N ASN A 56 3.20 -8.36 8.93
CA ASN A 56 3.94 -7.11 9.02
C ASN A 56 3.76 -6.27 7.74
N PRO A 57 2.62 -5.59 7.58
CA PRO A 57 2.29 -4.81 6.39
C PRO A 57 3.26 -3.65 6.15
N MET A 58 3.90 -3.11 7.20
CA MET A 58 4.84 -2.00 7.07
C MET A 58 6.11 -2.38 6.30
N VAL A 59 6.60 -3.60 6.47
CA VAL A 59 7.75 -4.10 5.69
C VAL A 59 7.39 -4.19 4.20
N VAL A 60 6.21 -4.71 3.89
CA VAL A 60 5.74 -4.81 2.50
C VAL A 60 5.60 -3.42 1.87
N ILE A 61 5.11 -2.43 2.62
CA ILE A 61 5.01 -1.05 2.15
C ILE A 61 6.40 -0.49 1.81
N VAL A 62 7.39 -0.66 2.68
CA VAL A 62 8.76 -0.15 2.44
C VAL A 62 9.38 -0.79 1.20
N VAL A 63 9.24 -2.10 1.04
CA VAL A 63 9.74 -2.81 -0.15
C VAL A 63 9.08 -2.28 -1.43
N ALA A 64 7.75 -2.11 -1.41
CA ALA A 64 7.02 -1.57 -2.54
C ALA A 64 7.44 -0.13 -2.90
N GLU A 65 7.79 0.70 -1.92
CA GLU A 65 8.31 2.06 -2.17
C GLU A 65 9.68 2.03 -2.87
N TRP A 66 10.56 1.10 -2.50
CA TRP A 66 11.85 0.92 -3.16
C TRP A 66 11.70 0.44 -4.60
N ASP A 67 10.83 -0.54 -4.86
CA ASP A 67 10.59 -1.08 -6.21
C ASP A 67 10.08 -0.03 -7.21
N ILE A 68 9.44 1.04 -6.73
CA ILE A 68 8.97 2.17 -7.56
C ILE A 68 10.10 3.15 -7.84
N GLN A 69 11.03 3.34 -6.89
CA GLN A 69 12.13 4.31 -7.03
C GLN A 69 13.24 3.80 -7.96
N GLU A 70 13.39 2.49 -8.11
CA GLU A 70 14.38 1.87 -9.01
C GLU A 70 13.91 1.73 -10.48
N LYS A 71 12.71 2.23 -10.81
CA LYS A 71 12.12 2.20 -12.17
C LYS A 71 11.94 3.59 -12.76
#